data_AF-A0A2P2KPT2-F1
#
_entry.id   AF-A0A2P2KPT2-F1
#
_cell.length_a   1.000
_cell.length_b   1.000
_cell.length_c   1.000
_cell.angle_alpha   90.00
_cell.angle_beta   90.00
_cell.angle_gamma   90.00
#
_symmetry.space_group_name_H-M   'P 1'
#
loop_
_entity.id
_entity.type
_entity.pdbx_description
1 polymer ?
#
loop_
_entity_poly.entity_id
_entity_poly.type
_entity_poly.pdbx_seq_one_letter_code
_entity_poly.pdbx_strand_id
1 'polypeptide(L)'
;MLGKESGGSTFDLPEVVLQVLPSDPFEQLDVARKITSIALSTRVNSLESESSALLAQLAEKDDLIADLQSQVDSLDASLSDTSDKLSRADLEKEKLVKENDSLSNTVKKLQRDVSKLEVFRKTLMRSLQEDEENSAVAGAPLPPIIAKPTPSGKCLSPSSHVVSS
;
A
#
# COMPACT_ATOMS: atom_id res chain seq x y z
N MET A 1 -61.98 -70.81 -29.20
CA MET A 1 -61.52 -69.46 -28.82
C MET A 1 -60.14 -69.28 -29.41
N LEU A 2 -60.03 -68.64 -30.57
CA LEU A 2 -58.74 -68.39 -31.25
C LEU A 2 -58.24 -66.99 -30.90
N GLY A 3 -56.92 -66.90 -30.77
CA GLY A 3 -56.17 -65.90 -30.03
C GLY A 3 -56.36 -64.46 -30.48
N LYS A 4 -56.41 -63.59 -29.48
CA LYS A 4 -56.24 -62.15 -29.62
C LYS A 4 -54.77 -61.85 -29.37
N GLU A 5 -53.99 -61.77 -30.44
CA GLU A 5 -52.69 -61.09 -30.44
C GLU A 5 -52.83 -59.81 -31.26
N SER A 6 -53.31 -58.75 -30.60
CA SER A 6 -53.12 -57.38 -31.08
C SER A 6 -51.70 -57.00 -30.68
N GLY A 7 -50.73 -57.53 -31.43
CA GLY A 7 -49.32 -57.27 -31.27
C GLY A 7 -48.84 -56.27 -32.30
N GLY A 8 -48.28 -55.16 -31.82
CA GLY A 8 -47.48 -54.22 -32.61
C GLY A 8 -48.28 -53.04 -33.14
N SER A 9 -48.02 -51.87 -32.59
CA SER A 9 -48.22 -50.60 -33.30
C SER A 9 -47.42 -50.68 -34.60
N THR A 10 -48.09 -51.08 -35.68
CA THR A 10 -47.50 -51.16 -37.01
C THR A 10 -47.12 -49.74 -37.41
N PHE A 11 -45.83 -49.53 -37.67
CA PHE A 11 -45.30 -48.28 -38.17
C PHE A 11 -45.84 -48.09 -39.59
N ASP A 12 -47.06 -47.56 -39.71
CA ASP A 12 -47.68 -47.32 -41.01
C ASP A 12 -46.91 -46.23 -41.73
N LEU A 13 -46.17 -46.64 -42.76
CA LEU A 13 -45.44 -45.73 -43.62
C LEU A 13 -46.46 -45.01 -44.52
N PRO A 14 -46.28 -43.70 -44.77
CA PRO A 14 -47.15 -42.98 -45.70
C PRO A 14 -47.17 -43.66 -47.08
N GLU A 15 -48.33 -43.66 -47.73
CA GLU A 15 -48.56 -44.27 -49.05
C GLU A 15 -47.51 -43.83 -50.09
N VAL A 16 -47.10 -42.56 -50.05
CA VAL A 16 -46.06 -42.00 -50.93
C VAL A 16 -44.70 -42.68 -50.73
N VAL A 17 -44.37 -43.09 -49.51
CA VAL A 17 -43.11 -43.80 -49.19
C VAL A 17 -43.19 -45.25 -49.66
N LEU A 18 -44.35 -45.89 -49.53
CA LEU A 18 -44.58 -47.25 -50.01
C LEU A 18 -44.44 -47.35 -51.53
N GLN A 19 -44.92 -46.33 -52.28
CA GLN A 19 -44.81 -46.29 -53.74
C GLN A 19 -43.36 -46.18 -54.25
N VAL A 20 -42.44 -45.66 -53.42
CA VAL A 20 -41.03 -45.44 -53.78
C VAL A 20 -40.12 -46.53 -53.20
N LEU A 21 -40.64 -47.37 -52.30
CA LEU A 21 -39.87 -48.46 -51.69
C LEU A 21 -39.61 -49.55 -52.74
N PRO A 22 -38.39 -50.11 -52.83
CA PRO A 22 -38.12 -51.26 -53.70
C PRO A 22 -39.05 -52.42 -53.37
N SER A 23 -39.49 -53.19 -54.36
CA SER A 23 -40.36 -54.36 -54.09
C SER A 23 -39.57 -55.58 -53.59
N ASP A 24 -38.27 -55.64 -53.88
CA ASP A 24 -37.38 -56.71 -53.40
C ASP A 24 -36.98 -56.50 -51.92
N PRO A 25 -37.17 -57.49 -51.03
CA PRO A 25 -36.82 -57.37 -49.62
C PRO A 25 -35.33 -57.10 -49.33
N PHE A 26 -34.41 -57.60 -50.15
CA PHE A 26 -32.97 -57.36 -49.94
C PHE A 26 -32.58 -55.94 -50.35
N GLU A 27 -33.16 -55.41 -51.43
CA GLU A 27 -32.99 -54.00 -51.82
C GLU A 27 -33.57 -53.03 -50.78
N GLN A 28 -34.71 -53.35 -50.17
CA GLN A 28 -35.26 -52.55 -49.06
C GLN A 28 -34.31 -52.50 -47.86
N LEU A 29 -33.67 -53.63 -47.52
CA LEU A 29 -32.68 -53.67 -46.44
C LEU A 29 -31.46 -52.81 -46.77
N ASP A 30 -31.02 -52.78 -48.03
CA ASP A 30 -29.91 -51.91 -48.45
C ASP A 30 -30.29 -50.42 -48.34
N VAL A 31 -31.51 -50.05 -48.71
CA VAL A 31 -32.03 -48.69 -48.49
C VAL A 31 -32.08 -48.35 -47.00
N ALA A 32 -32.60 -49.24 -46.15
CA ALA A 32 -32.64 -49.03 -44.70
C ALA A 32 -31.23 -48.88 -44.11
N ARG A 33 -30.27 -49.67 -44.58
CA ARG A 33 -28.86 -49.56 -44.19
C ARG A 33 -28.28 -48.22 -44.60
N LYS A 34 -28.51 -47.76 -45.84
CA LYS A 34 -28.06 -46.45 -46.32
C LYS A 34 -28.66 -45.31 -45.50
N ILE A 35 -29.96 -45.34 -45.23
CA ILE A 35 -30.64 -44.35 -44.39
C ILE A 35 -30.00 -44.31 -43.01
N THR A 36 -29.80 -45.47 -42.38
CA THR A 36 -29.18 -45.58 -41.06
C THR A 36 -27.74 -45.06 -41.08
N SER A 37 -26.96 -45.42 -42.11
CA SER A 37 -25.60 -44.93 -42.29
C SER A 37 -25.55 -43.41 -42.43
N ILE A 38 -26.42 -42.81 -43.24
CA ILE A 38 -26.50 -41.36 -43.43
C ILE A 38 -26.93 -40.68 -42.13
N ALA A 39 -27.92 -41.22 -41.42
CA ALA A 39 -28.39 -40.68 -40.16
C ALA A 39 -27.27 -40.69 -39.09
N LEU A 40 -26.53 -41.79 -39.00
CA LEU A 40 -25.38 -41.91 -38.10
C LEU A 40 -24.26 -40.95 -38.50
N SER A 41 -23.86 -40.90 -39.78
CA SER A 41 -22.84 -39.95 -40.26
C SER A 41 -23.24 -38.50 -40.01
N THR A 42 -24.50 -38.13 -40.23
CA THR A 42 -25.00 -36.77 -39.95
C THR A 42 -24.89 -36.44 -38.46
N ARG A 43 -25.26 -37.38 -37.59
CA ARG A 43 -25.15 -37.19 -36.14
C ARG A 43 -23.68 -37.09 -35.69
N VAL A 44 -22.81 -37.93 -36.23
CA VAL A 44 -21.37 -37.88 -35.94
C VAL A 44 -20.79 -36.53 -36.37
N ASN A 45 -21.07 -36.08 -37.60
CA ASN A 45 -20.61 -34.77 -38.08
C ASN A 45 -21.13 -33.60 -37.22
N SER A 46 -22.38 -33.68 -36.76
CA SER A 46 -22.94 -32.66 -35.85
C SER A 46 -22.24 -32.64 -34.49
N LEU A 47 -21.91 -33.80 -33.93
CA LEU A 47 -21.20 -33.89 -32.65
C LEU A 47 -19.73 -33.46 -32.80
N GLU A 48 -19.08 -33.79 -33.91
CA GLU A 48 -17.72 -33.36 -34.21
C GLU A 48 -17.62 -31.84 -34.38
N SER A 49 -18.61 -31.22 -35.03
CA SER A 49 -18.65 -29.76 -35.17
C SER A 49 -18.91 -29.05 -33.84
N GLU A 50 -19.82 -29.57 -33.02
CA GLU A 50 -20.07 -29.06 -31.67
C GLU A 50 -18.83 -29.20 -30.77
N SER A 51 -18.19 -30.38 -30.78
CA SER A 51 -16.94 -30.62 -30.07
C SER A 51 -15.85 -29.63 -30.48
N SER A 52 -15.69 -29.42 -31.79
CA SER A 52 -14.72 -28.45 -32.32
C SER A 52 -15.03 -27.02 -31.87
N ALA A 53 -16.30 -26.62 -31.86
CA ALA A 53 -16.72 -25.31 -31.39
C ALA A 53 -16.50 -25.13 -29.88
N LEU A 54 -16.77 -26.16 -29.07
CA LEU A 54 -16.51 -26.15 -27.63
C LEU A 54 -15.02 -26.06 -27.32
N LEU A 55 -14.18 -26.78 -28.07
CA LEU A 55 -12.71 -26.68 -27.92
C LEU A 55 -12.20 -25.29 -28.28
N ALA A 56 -12.74 -24.66 -29.33
CA ALA A 56 -12.38 -23.28 -29.69
C ALA A 56 -12.78 -22.28 -28.58
N GLN A 57 -13.98 -22.42 -28.02
CA GLN A 57 -14.42 -21.59 -26.88
C GLN A 57 -13.59 -21.83 -25.62
N LEU A 58 -13.15 -23.07 -25.38
CA LEU A 58 -12.26 -23.39 -24.27
C LEU A 58 -10.93 -22.65 -24.43
N ALA A 59 -10.32 -22.73 -25.61
CA ALA A 59 -9.07 -22.04 -25.90
C ALA A 59 -9.18 -20.51 -25.74
N GLU A 60 -10.25 -19.89 -26.24
CA GLU A 60 -10.51 -18.46 -26.04
C GLU A 60 -10.60 -18.08 -24.55
N LYS A 61 -11.22 -18.95 -23.74
CA LYS A 61 -11.32 -18.71 -22.30
C LYS A 61 -10.00 -18.92 -21.59
N ASP A 62 -9.19 -19.89 -22.00
CA ASP A 62 -7.84 -20.11 -21.46
C ASP A 62 -6.94 -18.90 -21.77
N ASP A 63 -7.02 -18.34 -22.98
CA ASP A 63 -6.30 -17.10 -23.36
C ASP A 63 -6.75 -15.92 -22.47
N LEU A 64 -8.06 -15.74 -22.28
CA LEU A 64 -8.60 -14.69 -21.40
C LEU A 64 -8.14 -14.87 -19.94
N ILE A 65 -8.09 -16.12 -19.46
CA ILE A 65 -7.61 -16.43 -18.12
C ILE A 65 -6.13 -16.05 -17.99
N ALA A 66 -5.30 -16.39 -18.97
CA ALA A 66 -3.88 -16.03 -18.98
C ALA A 66 -3.68 -14.51 -18.98
N ASP A 67 -4.45 -13.78 -19.79
CA ASP A 67 -4.42 -12.31 -19.82
C ASP A 67 -4.82 -11.71 -18.47
N LEU A 68 -5.89 -12.21 -17.84
CA LEU A 68 -6.33 -11.74 -16.53
C LEU A 68 -5.30 -12.06 -15.44
N GLN A 69 -4.67 -13.23 -15.47
CA GLN A 69 -3.59 -13.58 -14.55
C GLN A 69 -2.41 -12.62 -14.68
N SER A 70 -2.00 -12.30 -15.92
CA SER A 70 -0.91 -11.34 -16.16
C SER A 70 -1.23 -9.94 -15.63
N GLN A 71 -2.48 -9.51 -15.73
CA GLN A 71 -2.94 -8.23 -15.19
C GLN A 71 -2.92 -8.22 -13.66
N VAL A 72 -3.36 -9.31 -13.03
CA VAL A 72 -3.29 -9.47 -11.56
C VAL A 72 -1.84 -9.40 -11.09
N ASP A 73 -0.93 -10.15 -11.72
CA ASP A 73 0.49 -10.13 -11.37
C ASP A 73 1.10 -8.73 -11.52
N SER A 74 0.74 -8.01 -12.58
CA SER A 74 1.18 -6.62 -12.80
C SER A 74 0.64 -5.65 -11.74
N LEU A 75 -0.61 -5.83 -11.32
CA LEU A 75 -1.24 -5.01 -10.28
C LEU A 75 -0.63 -5.30 -8.92
N ASP A 76 -0.38 -6.57 -8.59
CA ASP A 76 0.25 -6.98 -7.34
C ASP A 76 1.69 -6.45 -7.24
N ALA A 77 2.46 -6.50 -8.33
CA ALA A 77 3.80 -5.91 -8.39
C ALA A 77 3.75 -4.39 -8.18
N SER A 78 2.79 -3.71 -8.82
CA SER A 78 2.62 -2.25 -8.67
C SER A 78 2.18 -1.89 -7.25
N LEU A 79 1.27 -2.65 -6.66
CA LEU A 79 0.80 -2.44 -5.29
C LEU A 79 1.95 -2.63 -4.30
N SER A 80 2.75 -3.68 -4.46
CA SER A 80 3.95 -3.93 -3.65
C SER A 80 4.95 -2.77 -3.72
N ASP A 81 5.28 -2.28 -4.92
CA ASP A 81 6.18 -1.14 -5.11
C ASP A 81 5.63 0.15 -4.48
N THR A 82 4.32 0.42 -4.61
CA THR A 82 3.70 1.58 -3.96
C THR A 82 3.69 1.46 -2.43
N SER A 83 3.48 0.27 -1.90
CA SER A 83 3.53 -0.02 -0.46
C SER A 83 4.94 0.20 0.09
N ASP A 84 5.97 -0.29 -0.61
CA ASP A 84 7.37 -0.08 -0.25
C ASP A 84 7.75 1.41 -0.27
N LYS A 85 7.31 2.16 -1.29
CA LYS A 85 7.51 3.61 -1.35
C LYS A 85 6.82 4.34 -0.20
N LEU A 86 5.58 3.94 0.12
CA LEU A 86 4.84 4.52 1.24
C LEU A 86 5.57 4.25 2.57
N SER A 87 6.01 3.03 2.80
CA SER A 87 6.77 2.67 4.02
C SER A 87 8.04 3.51 4.17
N ARG A 88 8.80 3.71 3.08
CA ARG A 88 9.99 4.58 3.09
C ARG A 88 9.63 6.04 3.39
N ALA A 89 8.56 6.55 2.79
CA ALA A 89 8.10 7.92 3.01
C ALA A 89 7.63 8.14 4.46
N ASP A 90 6.96 7.15 5.08
CA ASP A 90 6.56 7.22 6.48
C ASP A 90 7.78 7.24 7.42
N LEU A 91 8.79 6.42 7.17
CA LEU A 91 10.04 6.44 7.93
C LEU A 91 10.77 7.80 7.82
N GLU A 92 10.82 8.37 6.61
CA GLU A 92 11.41 9.68 6.38
C GLU A 92 10.61 10.79 7.09
N LYS A 93 9.28 10.75 7.01
CA LYS A 93 8.39 11.67 7.71
C LYS A 93 8.65 11.63 9.22
N GLU A 94 8.72 10.44 9.83
CA GLU A 94 9.00 10.32 11.26
C GLU A 94 10.36 10.91 11.64
N LYS A 95 11.39 10.69 10.81
CA LYS A 95 12.71 11.30 10.99
C LYS A 95 12.63 12.82 10.95
N LEU A 96 11.97 13.38 9.93
CA LEU A 96 11.82 14.83 9.78
C LEU A 96 11.03 15.46 10.93
N VAL A 97 10.01 14.77 11.46
CA VAL A 97 9.26 15.23 12.64
C VAL A 97 10.18 15.33 13.85
N LYS A 98 11.00 14.31 14.11
CA LYS A 98 11.97 14.32 15.23
C LYS A 98 12.99 15.44 15.08
N GLU A 99 13.50 15.65 13.87
CA GLU A 99 14.45 16.73 13.58
C GLU A 99 13.80 18.11 13.79
N ASN A 100 12.57 18.30 13.31
CA ASN A 100 11.80 19.54 13.50
C ASN A 100 11.60 19.84 14.99
N ASP A 101 11.20 18.86 15.80
CA ASP A 101 11.05 19.03 17.24
C ASP A 101 12.38 19.43 17.92
N SER A 102 13.49 18.82 17.51
CA SER A 102 14.83 19.15 18.03
C SER A 102 15.24 20.59 17.69
N LEU A 103 14.97 21.04 16.46
CA LEU A 103 15.27 22.39 15.99
C LEU A 103 14.37 23.41 16.68
N SER A 104 13.07 23.12 16.80
CA SER A 104 12.10 23.95 17.50
C SER A 104 12.50 24.19 18.97
N ASN A 105 12.96 23.14 19.66
CA ASN A 105 13.48 23.25 21.02
C ASN A 105 14.73 24.13 21.10
N THR A 106 15.64 24.01 20.12
CA THR A 106 16.84 24.83 20.02
C THR A 106 16.49 26.30 19.78
N VAL A 107 15.56 26.60 18.86
CA VAL A 107 15.06 27.95 18.58
C VAL A 107 14.45 28.57 19.85
N LYS A 108 13.61 27.83 20.57
CA LYS A 108 13.02 28.29 21.84
C LYS A 108 14.10 28.57 22.89
N LYS A 109 15.18 27.78 22.96
CA LYS A 109 16.28 28.02 23.89
C LYS A 109 17.03 29.31 23.53
N LEU A 110 17.41 29.46 22.27
CA LEU A 110 18.08 30.66 21.77
C LEU A 110 17.23 31.92 21.97
N GLN A 111 15.92 31.87 21.71
CA GLN A 111 15.02 32.99 22.00
C GLN A 111 15.06 33.42 23.47
N ARG A 112 15.02 32.47 24.41
CA ARG A 112 15.12 32.78 25.84
C ARG A 112 16.48 33.39 26.18
N ASP A 113 17.55 32.87 25.60
CA ASP A 113 18.90 33.38 25.84
C ASP A 113 19.05 34.80 25.28
N VAL A 114 18.52 35.08 24.08
CA VAL A 114 18.46 36.43 23.51
C VAL A 114 17.68 37.39 24.42
N SER A 115 16.51 37.00 24.90
CA SER A 115 15.74 37.84 25.84
C SER A 115 16.50 38.11 27.14
N LYS A 116 17.24 37.14 27.67
CA LYS A 116 18.11 37.36 28.84
C LYS A 116 19.23 38.35 28.51
N LEU A 117 19.91 38.20 27.37
CA LEU A 117 20.97 39.12 26.94
C LEU A 117 20.45 40.56 26.77
N GLU A 118 19.24 40.74 26.25
CA GLU A 118 18.60 42.06 26.13
C GLU A 118 18.35 42.70 27.51
N VAL A 119 17.91 41.91 28.49
CA VAL A 119 17.74 42.38 29.87
C VAL A 119 19.09 42.76 30.48
N PHE A 120 20.11 41.90 30.37
CA PHE A 120 21.46 42.20 30.86
C PHE A 120 22.03 43.47 30.24
N ARG A 121 21.87 43.64 28.92
CA ARG A 121 22.29 44.85 28.20
C ARG A 121 21.60 46.09 28.77
N LYS A 122 20.27 46.05 28.97
CA LYS A 122 19.52 47.19 29.53
C LYS A 122 20.00 47.54 30.95
N THR A 123 20.19 46.53 31.81
CA THR A 123 20.68 46.73 33.17
C THR A 123 22.09 47.30 33.20
N LEU A 124 22.99 46.79 32.35
CA LEU A 124 24.37 47.28 32.25
C LEU A 124 24.41 48.75 31.81
N MET A 125 23.66 49.10 30.75
CA MET A 125 23.57 50.48 30.28
C MET A 125 23.02 51.42 31.36
N ARG A 126 22.03 50.97 32.15
CA ARG A 126 21.48 51.77 33.26
C ARG A 126 22.51 51.97 34.38
N SER A 127 23.23 50.92 34.78
CA SER A 127 24.27 51.01 35.81
C SER A 127 25.39 51.98 35.42
N LEU A 128 25.82 51.96 34.15
CA LEU A 128 26.83 52.91 33.65
C LEU A 128 26.33 54.36 33.70
N GLN A 129 25.05 54.59 33.38
CA GLN A 129 24.43 55.92 33.47
C GLN A 129 24.34 56.39 34.95
N GLU A 130 23.92 55.50 35.85
CA GLU A 130 23.83 55.77 37.29
C GLU A 130 25.21 56.13 37.89
N ASP A 131 26.29 55.46 37.46
CA ASP A 131 27.66 55.76 37.90
C ASP A 131 28.21 57.09 37.34
N GLU A 132 27.85 57.48 36.12
CA GLU A 132 28.16 58.81 35.56
C GLU A 132 27.40 59.93 36.29
N GLU A 133 26.11 59.75 36.58
CA GLU A 133 25.31 60.70 37.36
C GLU A 133 25.81 60.82 38.81
N ASN A 134 26.19 59.71 39.44
CA ASN A 134 26.76 59.70 40.77
C ASN A 134 28.16 60.35 40.82
N SER A 135 28.97 60.21 39.77
CA SER A 135 30.27 60.91 39.63
C SER A 135 30.08 62.41 39.31
N ALA A 136 29.02 62.79 38.61
CA ALA A 136 28.66 64.20 38.38
C ALA A 136 28.16 64.91 39.64
N VAL A 137 27.58 64.18 40.61
CA VAL A 137 27.18 64.69 41.93
C VAL A 137 28.34 64.71 42.94
N ALA A 138 29.45 63.99 42.68
CA ALA A 138 30.66 63.96 43.52
C ALA A 138 31.58 65.20 43.36
N GLY A 139 31.06 66.32 42.83
CA GLY A 139 31.74 67.62 42.76
C GLY A 139 31.67 68.47 44.04
N ALA A 140 31.28 67.90 45.19
CA ALA A 140 31.18 68.61 46.48
C ALA A 140 32.05 67.94 47.57
N PRO A 141 32.63 68.70 48.53
CA PRO A 141 33.81 68.27 49.28
C PRO A 141 33.49 67.19 50.33
N LEU A 142 34.25 66.09 50.31
CA LEU A 142 34.25 65.03 51.32
C LEU A 142 35.05 65.46 52.58
N PRO A 143 34.60 65.12 53.81
CA PRO A 143 35.39 65.28 55.03
C PRO A 143 36.48 64.18 55.16
N PRO A 144 37.55 64.41 55.94
CA PRO A 144 38.79 63.64 55.86
C PRO A 144 38.70 62.23 56.47
N ILE A 145 39.37 61.30 55.80
CA ILE A 145 39.52 59.88 56.15
C ILE A 145 40.53 59.75 57.30
N ILE A 146 40.12 59.19 58.43
CA ILE A 146 41.02 58.79 59.52
C ILE A 146 41.24 57.26 59.43
N ALA A 147 42.48 56.88 59.13
CA ALA A 147 42.94 55.49 59.13
C ALA A 147 43.17 55.00 60.56
N LYS A 148 42.79 53.74 60.85
CA LYS A 148 43.25 53.00 62.03
C LYS A 148 43.79 51.63 61.60
N PRO A 149 44.94 51.16 62.12
CA PRO A 149 45.67 50.04 61.54
C PRO A 149 45.16 48.67 62.02
N THR A 150 45.25 47.68 61.12
CA THR A 150 45.09 46.22 61.34
C THR A 150 46.10 45.65 62.35
N PRO A 151 45.83 44.45 62.93
CA PRO A 151 46.59 43.30 62.40
C PRO A 151 45.87 41.92 62.45
N SER A 152 46.15 41.15 61.40
CA SER A 152 46.51 39.71 61.39
C SER A 152 45.54 38.61 61.86
N GLY A 153 45.25 37.69 60.94
CA GLY A 153 45.58 36.27 61.11
C GLY A 153 44.43 35.25 61.16
N LYS A 154 44.21 34.53 60.05
CA LYS A 154 44.61 33.11 59.87
C LYS A 154 43.92 32.50 58.65
N CYS A 155 44.77 31.95 57.78
CA CYS A 155 44.48 31.15 56.60
C CYS A 155 44.28 29.68 57.02
N LEU A 156 43.24 28.99 56.57
CA LEU A 156 43.12 27.52 56.63
C LEU A 156 42.21 26.98 55.51
N SER A 157 42.88 26.54 54.42
CA SER A 157 42.65 25.41 53.48
C SER A 157 41.26 25.01 52.92
N PRO A 158 41.17 24.69 51.61
CA PRO A 158 40.10 23.88 51.03
C PRO A 158 40.44 22.37 51.12
N SER A 159 39.46 21.54 51.48
CA SER A 159 39.59 20.08 51.46
C SER A 159 38.89 19.49 50.22
N SER A 160 39.68 18.78 49.42
CA SER A 160 39.32 17.96 48.27
C SER A 160 38.90 16.55 48.68
N HIS A 161 37.85 15.98 48.09
CA HIS A 161 37.74 14.52 47.87
C HIS A 161 36.93 14.23 46.59
N VAL A 162 37.59 13.98 45.45
CA VAL A 162 37.97 12.69 44.82
C VAL A 162 36.83 11.70 44.57
N VAL A 163 36.61 11.49 43.26
CA VAL A 163 35.99 10.35 42.57
C VAL A 163 36.71 9.04 42.87
N SER A 164 35.98 7.95 43.08
CA SER A 164 36.41 6.60 42.67
C SER A 164 35.30 5.55 42.74
N SER A 165 35.23 4.78 41.65
CA SER A 165 34.63 3.46 41.41
C SER A 165 33.12 3.31 41.34
#